data_AF-A0A1F4S867-F1
#
_entry.id   AF-A0A1F4S867-F1
#
_cell.length_a   1.000
_cell.length_b   1.000
_cell.length_c   1.000
_cell.angle_alpha   90.00
_cell.angle_beta   90.00
_cell.angle_gamma   90.00
#
_symmetry.space_group_name_H-M   'P 1'
#
loop_
_entity.id
_entity.type
_entity.pdbx_description
1 polymer ?
#
loop_
_entity_poly.entity_id
_entity_poly.type
_entity_poly.pdbx_seq_one_letter_code
_entity_poly.pdbx_strand_id
1 'polypeptide(L)'
;MVQAVDRDFSKELLKTKEISTHTKKGKHATTHREIFVLDGYGMIIDNPGMREIGLADAKDGVSSVFSEIEQLGKYCKFVNCTHEHEPGCNVLSAVESGELSCEKYDGYIKLKKESDYYDMTSLEKRRKDKSFGRMVKTAMKQIKKSL
;
A
#
# COMPACT_ATOMS: atom_id res chain seq x y z
N MET A 1 -2.96 11.42 11.37
CA MET A 1 -2.89 10.55 12.55
C MET A 1 -2.48 11.45 13.70
N VAL A 2 -3.45 12.01 14.41
CA VAL A 2 -3.20 12.85 15.59
C VAL A 2 -3.26 11.92 16.78
N GLN A 3 -2.14 11.31 17.12
CA GLN A 3 -1.99 10.60 18.38
C GLN A 3 -0.72 11.17 19.02
N ALA A 4 -0.85 11.64 20.25
CA ALA A 4 0.19 12.21 21.12
C ALA A 4 0.41 13.74 21.08
N VAL A 5 -0.67 14.53 21.03
CA VAL A 5 -0.65 15.87 21.65
C VAL A 5 -1.82 15.91 22.63
N ASP A 6 -1.55 16.48 23.80
CA ASP A 6 -2.43 16.63 24.94
C ASP A 6 -3.92 16.78 24.58
N ARG A 7 -4.77 15.99 25.24
CA ARG A 7 -6.17 15.73 24.86
C ARG A 7 -7.01 17.01 24.89
N ASP A 8 -6.60 18.00 25.69
CA ASP A 8 -7.27 19.27 25.86
C ASP A 8 -6.78 20.35 24.88
N PHE A 9 -5.48 20.36 24.53
CA PHE A 9 -4.93 21.25 23.50
C PHE A 9 -5.53 20.96 22.11
N SER A 10 -5.79 19.68 21.81
CA SER A 10 -6.26 19.26 20.50
C SER A 10 -7.75 19.55 20.22
N LYS A 11 -8.60 19.77 21.25
CA LYS A 11 -10.06 19.90 21.05
C LYS A 11 -10.52 21.29 20.62
N GLU A 12 -9.87 22.35 21.10
CA GLU A 12 -10.24 23.72 20.74
C GLU A 12 -9.67 24.16 19.38
N LEU A 13 -8.50 23.62 19.00
CA LEU A 13 -7.77 24.06 17.80
C LEU A 13 -8.05 23.20 16.57
N LEU A 14 -8.23 21.88 16.72
CA LEU A 14 -8.40 20.96 15.60
C LEU A 14 -9.82 20.39 15.54
N LYS A 15 -10.61 20.85 14.56
CA LYS A 15 -11.99 20.36 14.36
C LYS A 15 -11.97 18.88 13.93
N THR A 16 -12.57 18.01 14.73
CA THR A 16 -12.86 16.62 14.34
C THR A 16 -14.28 16.47 13.80
N LYS A 17 -14.50 15.58 12.82
CA LYS A 17 -15.85 15.24 12.32
C LYS A 17 -16.29 13.87 12.85
N GLU A 18 -17.60 13.66 12.92
CA GLU A 18 -18.18 12.38 13.30
C GLU A 18 -17.78 11.24 12.37
N ILE A 19 -17.73 10.03 12.93
CA ILE A 19 -17.48 8.80 12.19
C ILE A 19 -18.78 8.35 11.52
N SER A 20 -18.71 7.97 10.24
CA SER A 20 -19.87 7.45 9.52
C SER A 20 -20.40 6.17 10.19
N THR A 21 -21.67 6.17 10.59
CA THR A 21 -22.33 5.00 11.21
C THR A 21 -22.44 3.81 10.26
N HIS A 22 -22.56 4.07 8.95
CA HIS A 22 -22.67 3.05 7.91
C HIS A 22 -21.32 2.43 7.53
N THR A 23 -20.27 3.26 7.35
CA THR A 23 -18.97 2.78 6.86
C THR A 23 -17.93 2.58 7.96
N LYS A 24 -18.21 3.02 9.19
CA LYS A 24 -17.27 3.09 10.33
C LYS A 24 -15.97 3.85 10.02
N LYS A 25 -15.96 4.67 8.95
CA LYS A 25 -14.80 5.48 8.54
C LYS A 25 -14.96 6.93 9.01
N GLY A 26 -13.86 7.52 9.48
CA GLY A 26 -13.78 8.95 9.79
C GLY A 26 -13.68 9.80 8.52
N LYS A 27 -14.22 11.03 8.56
CA LYS A 27 -14.08 12.01 7.48
C LYS A 27 -12.96 12.98 7.82
N HIS A 28 -11.99 13.15 6.92
CA HIS A 28 -10.95 14.17 7.09
C HIS A 28 -11.60 15.55 7.24
N ALA A 29 -11.27 16.23 8.33
CA ALA A 29 -11.83 17.52 8.70
C ALA A 29 -10.85 18.66 8.42
N THR A 30 -9.55 18.42 8.66
CA THR A 30 -8.44 19.30 8.29
C THR A 30 -8.34 19.43 6.76
N THR A 31 -8.42 20.66 6.26
CA THR A 31 -8.39 20.99 4.81
C THR A 31 -7.14 21.76 4.37
N HIS A 32 -6.39 22.31 5.31
CA HIS A 32 -5.18 23.10 5.09
C HIS A 32 -4.12 22.70 6.12
N ARG A 33 -2.85 22.99 5.81
CA ARG A 33 -1.72 22.69 6.70
C ARG A 33 -1.58 23.80 7.72
N GLU A 34 -1.51 23.45 9.00
CA GLU A 34 -1.28 24.41 10.09
C GLU A 34 -0.08 23.98 10.94
N ILE A 35 0.63 24.96 11.49
CA ILE A 35 1.73 24.73 12.41
C ILE A 35 1.45 25.48 13.72
N PHE A 36 1.53 24.76 14.82
CA PHE A 36 1.38 25.30 16.17
C PHE A 36 2.75 25.31 16.84
N VAL A 37 3.21 26.48 17.26
CA VAL A 37 4.45 26.62 18.03
C VAL A 37 4.09 26.57 19.51
N LEU A 38 4.69 25.63 20.23
CA LEU A 38 4.56 25.51 21.67
C LEU A 38 5.79 26.14 22.32
N ASP A 39 5.58 27.20 23.10
CA ASP A 39 6.66 27.93 23.78
C ASP A 39 7.48 26.97 24.66
N GLY A 40 8.71 26.68 24.21
CA GLY A 40 9.66 25.82 24.91
C GLY A 40 9.53 24.30 24.66
N TYR A 41 8.51 23.83 23.92
CA TYR A 41 8.22 22.40 23.76
C TYR A 41 8.22 21.89 22.32
N GLY A 42 8.38 22.77 21.33
CA GLY A 42 8.55 22.39 19.92
C GLY A 42 7.39 22.84 19.03
N MET A 43 7.23 22.16 17.90
CA MET A 43 6.23 22.53 16.88
C MET A 43 5.37 21.33 16.51
N ILE A 44 4.07 21.56 16.34
CA ILE A 44 3.10 20.56 15.86
C ILE A 44 2.67 20.96 14.45
N ILE A 45 2.76 20.03 13.51
CA ILE A 45 2.25 20.22 12.15
C ILE A 45 0.99 19.37 11.99
N ASP A 46 -0.17 19.99 11.83
CA ASP A 46 -1.37 19.26 11.40
C ASP A 46 -1.45 19.28 9.87
N ASN A 47 -1.46 18.10 9.27
CA ASN A 47 -1.51 17.93 7.83
C ASN A 47 -2.90 17.42 7.47
N PRO A 48 -3.57 17.97 6.43
CA PRO A 48 -4.84 17.44 5.97
C PRO A 48 -4.66 15.98 5.60
N GLY A 49 -5.66 15.16 5.95
CA GLY A 49 -5.62 13.73 5.64
C GLY A 49 -5.50 13.53 4.13
N MET A 50 -4.39 12.92 3.70
CA MET A 50 -4.16 12.60 2.30
C MET A 50 -5.07 11.42 1.92
N ARG A 51 -5.85 11.57 0.83
CA ARG A 51 -6.76 10.51 0.35
C ARG A 51 -6.03 9.44 -0.46
N GLU A 52 -5.01 9.86 -1.20
CA GLU A 52 -4.11 8.99 -1.95
C GLU A 52 -2.71 9.61 -1.87
N ILE A 53 -1.72 8.79 -1.53
CA ILE A 53 -0.31 9.10 -1.73
C ILE A 53 0.06 8.30 -2.97
N GLY A 54 0.24 8.96 -4.10
CA GLY A 54 0.85 8.29 -5.25
C GLY A 54 2.30 7.97 -4.93
N LEU A 55 2.77 6.76 -5.21
CA LEU A 55 4.20 6.46 -5.14
C LEU A 55 4.90 7.15 -6.31
N ALA A 56 5.56 8.28 -6.06
CA ALA A 56 6.63 8.79 -6.92
C ALA A 56 7.93 8.06 -6.53
N ASP A 57 8.69 7.54 -7.50
CA ASP A 57 9.87 6.66 -7.28
C ASP A 57 9.58 5.44 -6.38
N ALA A 58 8.54 4.72 -6.76
CA ALA A 58 7.97 3.61 -6.01
C ALA A 58 8.96 2.47 -5.70
N LYS A 59 9.83 2.12 -6.66
CA LYS A 59 10.71 0.96 -6.56
C LYS A 59 11.76 1.07 -5.46
N ASP A 60 12.40 2.24 -5.34
CA ASP A 60 13.43 2.47 -4.33
C ASP A 60 12.80 2.60 -2.93
N GLY A 61 11.60 3.19 -2.86
CA GLY A 61 10.81 3.29 -1.64
C GLY A 61 10.34 1.92 -1.11
N VAL A 62 9.84 1.04 -1.98
CA VAL A 62 9.40 -0.31 -1.57
C VAL A 62 10.59 -1.14 -1.11
N SER A 63 11.71 -1.10 -1.84
CA SER A 63 12.92 -1.85 -1.50
C SER A 63 13.51 -1.45 -0.14
N SER A 64 13.45 -0.15 0.20
CA SER A 64 13.95 0.35 1.49
C SER A 64 13.03 -0.01 2.66
N VAL A 65 11.71 0.10 2.49
CA VAL A 65 10.72 -0.24 3.52
C VAL A 65 10.71 -1.74 3.83
N PHE A 66 10.95 -2.58 2.83
CA PHE A 66 10.93 -4.05 2.95
C PHE A 66 12.31 -4.68 2.76
N SER A 67 13.35 -4.04 3.28
CA SER A 67 14.74 -4.51 3.15
C SER A 67 14.97 -5.95 3.66
N GLU A 68 14.24 -6.39 4.68
CA GLU A 68 14.23 -7.78 5.17
C GLU A 68 13.80 -8.78 4.09
N ILE A 69 12.77 -8.45 3.31
CA ILE A 69 12.28 -9.29 2.20
C ILE A 69 13.30 -9.34 1.07
N GLU A 70 13.92 -8.21 0.74
CA GLU A 70 15.00 -8.15 -0.26
C GLU A 70 16.23 -8.97 0.17
N GLN A 71 16.56 -8.99 1.48
CA GLN A 71 17.64 -9.83 2.01
C GLN A 71 17.31 -11.32 1.90
N LEU A 72 16.10 -11.72 2.30
CA LEU A 72 15.61 -13.09 2.14
C LEU A 72 15.57 -13.51 0.66
N GLY A 73 15.20 -12.58 -0.22
CA GLY A 73 15.12 -12.78 -1.67
C GLY A 73 16.45 -13.15 -2.33
N LYS A 74 17.60 -12.72 -1.76
CA LYS A 74 18.94 -13.08 -2.26
C LYS A 74 19.23 -14.58 -2.20
N TYR A 75 18.51 -15.30 -1.35
CA TYR A 75 18.63 -16.76 -1.18
C TYR A 75 17.58 -17.54 -1.96
N CYS A 76 16.73 -16.86 -2.75
CA CYS A 76 15.81 -17.55 -3.64
C CYS A 76 16.56 -18.36 -4.70
N LYS A 77 15.97 -19.50 -5.07
CA LYS A 77 16.50 -20.36 -6.13
C LYS A 77 16.63 -19.65 -7.49
N PHE A 78 15.75 -18.69 -7.77
CA PHE A 78 15.70 -17.95 -9.02
C PHE A 78 16.06 -16.49 -8.83
N VAL A 79 16.90 -15.96 -9.73
CA VAL A 79 17.33 -14.56 -9.73
C VAL A 79 16.18 -13.59 -9.99
N ASN A 80 15.18 -14.01 -10.76
CA ASN A 80 14.00 -13.22 -11.11
C ASN A 80 12.75 -13.64 -10.31
N CYS A 81 12.94 -14.12 -9.08
CA CYS A 81 11.84 -14.54 -8.20
C CYS A 81 10.91 -13.34 -7.90
N THR A 82 9.61 -13.50 -8.17
CA THR A 82 8.59 -12.50 -7.84
C THR A 82 8.13 -12.58 -6.39
N HIS A 83 8.41 -13.71 -5.74
CA HIS A 83 8.00 -14.09 -4.39
C HIS A 83 6.52 -14.44 -4.26
N GLU A 84 5.83 -14.78 -5.35
CA GLU A 84 4.39 -15.07 -5.33
C GLU A 84 4.06 -16.56 -5.36
N HIS A 85 4.83 -17.35 -6.12
CA HIS A 85 4.49 -18.76 -6.38
C HIS A 85 5.70 -19.64 -6.73
N GLU A 86 6.90 -19.06 -6.77
CA GLU A 86 8.08 -19.75 -7.25
C GLU A 86 8.53 -20.86 -6.29
N PRO A 87 8.84 -22.07 -6.79
CA PRO A 87 9.38 -23.13 -5.96
C PRO A 87 10.81 -22.78 -5.50
N GLY A 88 11.08 -22.95 -4.20
CA GLY A 88 12.38 -22.55 -3.61
C GLY A 88 12.52 -21.03 -3.43
N CYS A 89 11.39 -20.31 -3.28
CA CYS A 89 11.37 -18.93 -2.82
C CYS A 89 11.63 -18.88 -1.31
N ASN A 90 12.78 -18.33 -0.92
CA ASN A 90 13.18 -18.23 0.48
C ASN A 90 12.27 -17.27 1.28
N VAL A 91 11.70 -16.25 0.61
CA VAL A 91 10.70 -15.35 1.23
C VAL A 91 9.44 -16.14 1.63
N LEU A 92 8.91 -16.99 0.74
CA LEU A 92 7.73 -17.80 1.06
C LEU A 92 8.03 -18.80 2.19
N SER A 93 9.21 -19.43 2.16
CA SER A 93 9.64 -20.32 3.24
C SER A 93 9.77 -19.59 4.59
N ALA A 94 10.24 -18.35 4.60
CA ALA A 94 10.30 -17.52 5.81
C ALA A 94 8.90 -17.14 6.33
N VAL A 95 7.93 -16.94 5.44
CA VAL A 95 6.52 -16.75 5.84
C VAL A 95 5.95 -18.03 6.44
N GLU A 96 6.19 -19.18 5.81
CA GLU A 96 5.73 -20.49 6.28
C GLU A 96 6.34 -20.87 7.63
N SER A 97 7.61 -20.52 7.87
CA SER A 97 8.30 -20.77 9.15
C SER A 97 7.94 -19.78 10.26
N GLY A 98 7.30 -18.66 9.91
CA GLY A 98 6.99 -17.56 10.83
C GLY A 98 8.15 -16.60 11.11
N GLU A 99 9.29 -16.75 10.42
CA GLU A 99 10.40 -15.81 10.46
C GLU A 99 9.99 -14.44 9.87
N LEU A 100 9.16 -14.46 8.83
CA LEU A 100 8.55 -13.26 8.24
C LEU A 100 7.04 -13.27 8.52
N SER A 101 6.49 -12.15 9.01
CA SER A 101 5.04 -12.08 9.26
C SER A 101 4.23 -12.04 7.96
N CYS A 102 3.11 -12.77 7.93
CA CYS A 102 2.19 -12.76 6.79
C CYS A 102 1.71 -11.34 6.46
N GLU A 103 1.41 -10.52 7.47
CA GLU A 103 0.97 -9.13 7.26
C GLU A 103 2.02 -8.27 6.55
N LYS A 104 3.31 -8.42 6.89
CA LYS A 104 4.41 -7.71 6.21
C LYS A 104 4.53 -8.19 4.76
N TYR A 105 4.48 -9.50 4.54
CA TYR A 105 4.54 -10.10 3.21
C TYR A 105 3.37 -9.62 2.33
N ASP A 106 2.14 -9.65 2.83
CA ASP A 106 0.95 -9.19 2.11
C ASP A 106 1.06 -7.70 1.77
N GLY A 107 1.56 -6.90 2.72
CA GLY A 107 1.86 -5.48 2.51
C GLY A 107 2.87 -5.26 1.39
N TYR A 108 3.96 -6.03 1.37
CA TYR A 108 4.98 -5.99 0.33
C TYR A 108 4.42 -6.34 -1.05
N ILE A 109 3.71 -7.47 -1.19
CA ILE A 109 3.13 -7.89 -2.46
C ILE A 109 2.16 -6.85 -3.00
N LYS A 110 1.33 -6.27 -2.12
CA LYS A 110 0.39 -5.23 -2.49
C LYS A 110 1.10 -3.97 -3.00
N LEU A 111 2.08 -3.47 -2.25
CA LEU A 111 2.85 -2.28 -2.63
C LEU A 111 3.68 -2.49 -3.89
N LYS A 112 4.27 -3.67 -4.07
CA LYS A 112 5.01 -4.04 -5.30
C LYS A 112 4.10 -4.01 -6.53
N LYS A 113 2.90 -4.61 -6.45
CA LYS A 113 1.91 -4.58 -7.54
C LYS A 113 1.45 -3.17 -7.88
N GLU A 114 1.28 -2.32 -6.86
CA GLU A 114 0.92 -0.92 -7.01
C GLU A 114 2.05 -0.13 -7.69
N SER A 115 3.29 -0.29 -7.22
CA SER A 115 4.51 0.26 -7.82
C SER A 115 4.62 -0.11 -9.30
N ASP A 116 4.52 -1.40 -9.62
CA ASP A 116 4.61 -1.89 -11.01
C ASP A 116 3.53 -1.27 -11.90
N TYR A 117 2.32 -1.06 -11.37
CA TYR A 117 1.24 -0.40 -12.10
C TYR A 117 1.50 1.10 -12.35
N TYR A 118 2.09 1.80 -11.38
CA TYR A 118 2.46 3.21 -11.56
C TYR A 118 3.57 3.38 -12.60
N ASP A 119 4.55 2.47 -12.61
CA ASP A 119 5.66 2.46 -13.56
C ASP A 119 5.26 2.13 -15.01
N MET A 120 4.13 1.42 -15.20
CA MET A 120 3.68 1.05 -16.54
C MET A 120 3.39 2.27 -17.43
N THR A 121 3.97 2.25 -18.62
CA THR A 121 3.69 3.23 -19.67
C THR A 121 2.24 3.16 -20.14
N SER A 122 1.75 4.24 -20.76
CA SER A 122 0.40 4.29 -21.34
C SER A 122 0.18 3.18 -22.40
N LEU A 123 1.22 2.78 -23.12
CA LEU A 123 1.18 1.69 -24.10
C LEU A 123 1.06 0.32 -23.41
N GLU A 124 1.80 0.08 -22.33
CA GLU A 124 1.72 -1.16 -21.57
C GLU A 124 0.36 -1.31 -20.88
N LYS A 125 -0.17 -0.23 -20.28
CA LYS A 125 -1.53 -0.20 -19.72
C LYS A 125 -2.57 -0.59 -20.77
N ARG A 126 -2.54 0.04 -21.95
CA ARG A 126 -3.44 -0.31 -23.07
C ARG A 126 -3.29 -1.76 -23.55
N ARG A 127 -2.07 -2.31 -23.55
CA ARG A 127 -1.82 -3.72 -23.92
C ARG A 127 -2.42 -4.66 -22.88
N LYS A 128 -2.24 -4.37 -21.60
CA LYS A 128 -2.80 -5.13 -20.47
C LYS A 128 -4.34 -5.12 -20.49
N ASP A 129 -4.95 -3.97 -20.75
CA ASP A 129 -6.41 -3.87 -20.88
C ASP A 129 -6.96 -4.70 -22.04
N LYS A 130 -6.26 -4.68 -23.20
CA LYS A 130 -6.63 -5.49 -24.36
C LYS A 130 -6.48 -6.99 -24.09
N SER A 131 -5.40 -7.42 -23.44
CA SER A 131 -5.20 -8.84 -23.12
C SER A 131 -6.23 -9.33 -22.10
N PHE A 132 -6.52 -8.53 -21.08
CA PHE A 132 -7.57 -8.82 -20.10
C PHE A 132 -8.94 -8.94 -20.76
N GLY A 133 -9.31 -7.99 -21.64
CA GLY A 133 -10.57 -8.06 -22.38
C GLY A 133 -10.70 -9.32 -23.26
N ARG A 134 -9.60 -9.82 -23.83
CA ARG A 134 -9.59 -11.10 -24.56
C ARG A 134 -9.81 -12.29 -23.62
N MET A 135 -9.12 -12.31 -22.48
CA MET A 135 -9.26 -13.36 -21.46
C MET A 135 -10.70 -13.47 -20.97
N VAL A 136 -11.34 -12.35 -20.61
CA VAL A 136 -12.74 -12.31 -20.15
C VAL A 136 -13.69 -12.85 -21.21
N LYS A 137 -13.52 -12.47 -22.49
CA LYS A 137 -14.34 -13.00 -23.59
C LYS A 137 -14.22 -14.52 -23.72
N THR A 138 -13.00 -15.06 -23.59
CA THR A 138 -12.75 -16.50 -23.65
C THR A 138 -13.42 -17.22 -22.48
N ALA A 139 -13.25 -16.73 -21.26
CA ALA A 139 -13.87 -17.30 -20.06
C ALA A 139 -15.41 -17.28 -20.15
N MET A 140 -15.99 -16.16 -20.57
CA MET A 140 -17.45 -16.03 -20.78
C MET A 140 -17.97 -17.01 -21.84
N LYS A 141 -17.21 -17.25 -22.91
CA LYS A 141 -17.56 -18.23 -23.93
C LYS A 141 -17.52 -19.66 -23.39
N GLN A 142 -16.56 -19.99 -22.53
CA GLN A 142 -16.48 -21.29 -21.86
C GLN A 142 -17.65 -21.48 -20.89
N ILE A 143 -17.97 -20.49 -20.06
CA ILE A 143 -19.11 -20.52 -19.14
C ILE A 143 -20.43 -20.74 -19.90
N LYS A 144 -20.62 -20.03 -21.02
CA LYS A 144 -21.81 -20.20 -21.88
C LYS A 144 -21.88 -21.58 -22.56
N LYS A 145 -20.74 -22.27 -22.72
CA LYS A 145 -20.67 -23.61 -23.32
C LYS A 145 -20.84 -24.74 -22.28
N SER A 146 -20.61 -24.44 -21.00
CA SER A 146 -20.82 -25.37 -19.88
C SER A 146 -22.22 -25.28 -19.24
N LEU A 147 -23.04 -24.33 -19.69
CA LEU A 147 -24.47 -24.19 -19.40
C LEU A 147 -25.28 -24.79 -20.54
#